data_AF-A0A5B2VPF7-F1
#
_entry.id   AF-A0A5B2VPF7-F1
#
_cell.length_a   1.000
_cell.length_b   1.000
_cell.length_c   1.000
_cell.angle_alpha   90.00
_cell.angle_beta   90.00
_cell.angle_gamma   90.00
#
_symmetry.space_group_name_H-M   'P 1'
#
loop_
_entity.id
_entity.type
_entity.pdbx_description
1 polymer ?
#
loop_
_entity_poly.entity_id
_entity_poly.type
_entity_poly.pdbx_seq_one_letter_code
_entity_poly.pdbx_strand_id
1 'polypeptide(L)'
;MLTPTDLAAPARLQYRAADLSDPPADADWAASQSFGSLREAVQYAMTEEAPAGKEPFIRADSGYVLDPTTLQGLFESLQGP
;
A
#
# COMPACT_ATOMS: atom_id res chain seq x y z
N MET A 1 10.89 9.00 -4.20
CA MET A 1 11.58 7.69 -4.36
C MET A 1 11.52 6.99 -3.03
N LEU A 2 11.05 5.75 -2.99
CA LEU A 2 11.07 4.92 -1.78
C LEU A 2 12.51 4.51 -1.45
N THR A 3 12.96 4.77 -0.23
CA THR A 3 14.27 4.32 0.25
C THR A 3 14.15 2.96 0.95
N PRO A 4 15.27 2.24 1.16
CA PRO A 4 15.27 1.03 1.99
C PRO A 4 14.76 1.28 3.41
N THR A 5 14.93 2.50 3.92
CA THR A 5 14.40 2.92 5.23
C THR A 5 12.88 3.04 5.20
N ASP A 6 12.31 3.59 4.11
CA ASP A 6 10.84 3.62 3.93
C ASP A 6 10.25 2.21 3.87
N LEU A 7 10.97 1.25 3.28
CA LEU A 7 10.52 -0.15 3.21
C LEU A 7 10.38 -0.81 4.59
N ALA A 8 11.22 -0.42 5.54
CA ALA A 8 11.17 -0.90 6.92
C ALA A 8 10.29 -0.02 7.84
N ALA A 9 9.86 1.15 7.36
CA ALA A 9 9.04 2.07 8.14
C ALA A 9 7.58 1.59 8.20
N PRO A 10 6.82 1.98 9.23
CA PRO A 10 5.41 1.64 9.35
C PRO A 10 4.60 2.07 8.13
N ALA A 11 3.55 1.31 7.84
CA ALA A 11 2.66 1.62 6.72
C ALA A 11 1.21 1.30 7.07
N ARG A 12 0.29 1.89 6.31
CA ARG A 12 -1.15 1.71 6.47
C ARG A 12 -1.76 1.24 5.16
N LEU A 13 -2.52 0.15 5.20
CA LEU A 13 -3.25 -0.42 4.07
C LEU A 13 -4.73 -0.06 4.16
N GLN A 14 -5.33 0.28 3.03
CA GLN A 14 -6.75 0.49 2.93
C GLN A 14 -7.28 0.00 1.58
N TYR A 15 -8.39 -0.72 1.61
CA TYR A 15 -9.09 -1.16 0.39
C TYR A 15 -10.13 -0.13 -0.01
N ARG A 16 -10.07 0.33 -1.26
CA ARG A 16 -10.99 1.35 -1.80
C ARG A 16 -11.51 0.95 -3.18
N ALA A 17 -12.63 1.51 -3.58
CA ALA A 17 -13.18 1.26 -4.90
C ALA A 17 -12.24 1.82 -5.99
N ALA A 18 -12.05 1.05 -7.07
CA ALA A 18 -11.14 1.36 -8.17
C ALA A 18 -11.54 2.60 -8.99
N ASP A 19 -12.78 3.07 -8.83
CA ASP A 19 -13.37 4.20 -9.55
C ASP A 19 -13.04 5.57 -8.92
N LEU A 20 -12.42 5.58 -7.74
CA LEU A 20 -11.98 6.82 -7.09
C LEU A 20 -10.75 7.36 -7.81
N SER A 21 -10.98 8.35 -8.69
CA SER A 21 -9.94 9.03 -9.49
C SER A 21 -8.98 9.90 -8.67
N ASP A 22 -9.28 10.18 -7.40
CA ASP A 22 -8.46 11.04 -6.55
C ASP A 22 -7.48 10.25 -5.68
N PRO A 23 -6.17 10.55 -5.73
CA PRO A 23 -5.20 9.92 -4.85
C PRO A 23 -5.50 10.28 -3.38
N PRO A 24 -5.49 9.30 -2.46
CA PRO A 24 -6.02 9.43 -1.11
C PRO A 24 -5.10 10.18 -0.12
N ALA A 25 -4.37 11.21 -0.59
CA ALA A 25 -3.51 12.02 0.27
C ALA A 25 -4.29 12.65 1.45
N ASP A 26 -5.53 13.08 1.20
CA ASP A 26 -6.46 13.64 2.18
C ASP A 26 -7.50 12.64 2.71
N ALA A 27 -7.38 11.37 2.35
CA ALA A 27 -8.40 10.40 2.70
C ALA A 27 -8.31 9.98 4.17
N ASP A 28 -9.44 9.65 4.79
CA ASP A 28 -9.44 9.19 6.17
C ASP A 28 -8.81 7.79 6.29
N TRP A 29 -7.60 7.76 6.86
CA TRP A 29 -6.85 6.53 7.17
C TRP A 29 -7.18 5.99 8.57
N ALA A 30 -8.16 6.55 9.30
CA ALA A 30 -8.52 6.05 10.63
C ALA A 30 -9.02 4.60 10.60
N ALA A 31 -9.69 4.19 9.51
CA ALA A 31 -10.15 2.81 9.30
C ALA A 31 -9.14 1.91 8.54
N SER A 32 -7.88 2.33 8.44
CA SER A 32 -6.84 1.56 7.73
C SER A 32 -6.18 0.52 8.64
N GLN A 33 -5.72 -0.57 8.03
CA GLN A 33 -4.95 -1.59 8.72
C GLN A 33 -3.49 -1.15 8.81
N SER A 34 -2.95 -1.12 10.03
CA SER A 34 -1.56 -0.70 10.26
C SER A 34 -0.62 -1.90 10.26
N PHE A 35 0.57 -1.72 9.69
CA PHE A 35 1.62 -2.73 9.58
C PHE A 35 2.93 -2.19 10.16
N GLY A 36 3.77 -3.10 10.65
CA GLY A 36 5.06 -2.75 11.23
C GLY A 36 6.07 -2.28 10.19
N SER A 37 5.90 -2.69 8.93
CA SER A 37 6.73 -2.25 7.81
C SER A 37 5.94 -2.11 6.52
N LEU A 38 6.43 -1.26 5.62
CA LEU A 38 5.88 -1.12 4.26
C LEU A 38 6.00 -2.44 3.48
N ARG A 39 7.08 -3.20 3.64
CA ARG A 39 7.22 -4.53 3.03
C ARG A 39 6.10 -5.48 3.44
N GLU A 40 5.80 -5.52 4.73
CA GLU A 40 4.74 -6.38 5.27
C GLU A 40 3.37 -5.97 4.72
N ALA A 41 3.10 -4.66 4.67
CA ALA A 41 1.86 -4.14 4.09
C ALA A 41 1.72 -4.50 2.61
N VAL A 42 2.79 -4.35 1.82
CA VAL A 42 2.82 -4.68 0.39
C VAL A 42 2.63 -6.18 0.19
N GLN A 43 3.32 -7.01 0.98
CA GLN A 43 3.17 -8.45 0.91
C GLN A 43 1.73 -8.86 1.21
N TYR A 44 1.16 -8.37 2.32
CA TYR A 44 -0.23 -8.64 2.69
C TYR A 44 -1.20 -8.22 1.60
N ALA A 45 -1.04 -7.00 1.06
CA ALA A 45 -1.92 -6.47 0.01
C ALA A 45 -1.92 -7.30 -1.27
N MET A 46 -0.82 -7.98 -1.59
CA MET A 46 -0.66 -8.78 -2.81
C MET A 46 -0.96 -10.27 -2.61
N THR A 47 -0.84 -10.79 -1.38
CA THR A 47 -1.12 -12.20 -1.08
C THR A 47 -2.55 -12.45 -0.62
N GLU A 48 -3.17 -11.47 0.04
CA GLU A 48 -4.55 -11.60 0.53
C GLU A 48 -5.57 -11.22 -0.55
N GLU A 49 -6.71 -11.90 -0.54
CA GLU A 49 -7.80 -11.60 -1.46
C GLU A 49 -8.39 -10.21 -1.13
N ALA A 50 -8.30 -9.29 -2.09
CA ALA A 50 -8.92 -7.99 -1.95
C ALA A 50 -10.45 -8.13 -1.95
N PRO A 51 -11.19 -7.32 -1.15
CA PRO A 51 -12.65 -7.33 -1.19
C PRO A 51 -13.18 -7.01 -2.59
N ALA A 52 -14.28 -7.65 -2.99
CA ALA A 52 -14.86 -7.48 -4.33
C ALA A 52 -15.07 -6.00 -4.71
N GLY A 53 -14.56 -5.61 -5.88
CA GLY A 53 -14.65 -4.24 -6.40
C GLY A 53 -13.77 -3.22 -5.66
N LYS A 54 -12.84 -3.67 -4.81
CA LYS A 54 -11.88 -2.81 -4.12
C LYS A 54 -10.45 -3.18 -4.47
N GLU A 55 -9.59 -2.18 -4.47
CA GLU A 55 -8.16 -2.30 -4.70
C GLU A 55 -7.36 -1.82 -3.47
N PRO A 56 -6.16 -2.37 -3.26
CA PRO A 56 -5.31 -2.00 -2.14
C PRO A 56 -4.58 -0.68 -2.40
N PHE A 57 -4.62 0.22 -1.41
CA PHE A 57 -3.80 1.42 -1.36
C PHE A 57 -2.98 1.41 -0.08
N ILE A 58 -1.69 1.74 -0.17
CA ILE A 58 -0.81 1.78 1.00
C ILE A 58 -0.24 3.18 1.19
N ARG A 59 -0.36 3.74 2.38
CA ARG A 59 0.35 4.95 2.79
C ARG A 59 1.59 4.57 3.57
N ALA A 60 2.75 4.97 3.04
CA ALA A 60 4.03 4.89 3.74
C ALA A 60 4.12 5.97 4.83
N ASP A 61 5.02 5.78 5.80
CA ASP A 61 5.28 6.74 6.87
C ASP A 61 5.70 8.13 6.35
N SER A 62 6.41 8.16 5.22
CA SER A 62 6.78 9.40 4.51
C SER A 62 5.58 10.17 3.92
N GLY A 63 4.36 9.62 4.04
CA GLY A 63 3.13 10.20 3.50
C GLY A 63 2.90 9.85 2.03
N TYR A 64 3.84 9.15 1.39
CA TYR A 64 3.69 8.66 0.02
C TYR A 64 2.59 7.60 -0.04
N VAL A 65 1.69 7.73 -1.00
CA VAL A 65 0.64 6.73 -1.25
C VAL A 65 1.02 5.89 -2.46
N LEU A 66 0.91 4.58 -2.29
CA LEU A 66 1.12 3.56 -3.30
C LEU A 66 -0.23 3.08 -3.80
N ASP A 67 -0.46 3.31 -5.10
CA ASP A 67 -1.59 2.77 -5.84
C ASP A 67 -1.36 1.28 -6.22
N PRO A 68 -2.41 0.56 -6.66
CA PRO A 68 -2.32 -0.86 -6.98
C PRO A 68 -1.25 -1.19 -8.03
N THR A 69 -1.08 -0.34 -9.04
CA THR A 69 -0.07 -0.52 -10.08
C THR A 69 1.35 -0.39 -9.52
N THR A 70 1.57 0.60 -8.67
CA THR A 70 2.85 0.82 -7.99
C THR A 70 3.15 -0.29 -6.99
N LEU A 71 2.14 -0.79 -6.27
CA LEU A 71 2.26 -1.93 -5.37
C LEU A 71 2.70 -3.19 -6.10
N GLN A 72 2.11 -3.49 -7.26
CA GLN A 72 2.49 -4.63 -8.07
C GLN A 72 3.96 -4.56 -8.50
N GLY A 73 4.39 -3.42 -9.05
CA GLY A 73 5.80 -3.23 -9.44
C GLY A 73 6.77 -3.28 -8.25
N LEU A 74 6.35 -2.77 -7.09
CA LEU A 74 7.14 -2.85 -5.86
C LEU A 74 7.25 -4.31 -5.38
N PHE A 75 6.16 -5.06 -5.39
CA PHE A 75 6.13 -6.46 -4.99
C PHE A 75 7.03 -7.34 -5.86
N GLU A 76 6.95 -7.19 -7.18
CA GLU A 76 7.84 -7.88 -8.12
C GLU A 76 9.31 -7.54 -7.85
N SER A 77 9.60 -6.27 -7.56
CA SER A 77 10.96 -5.82 -7.20
C SER A 77 11.43 -6.39 -5.86
N LEU A 78 10.52 -6.60 -4.91
CA LEU A 78 10.82 -7.21 -3.60
C LEU A 78 11.06 -8.72 -3.68
N GLN A 79 10.55 -9.39 -4.71
CA GLN A 79 10.75 -10.83 -4.96
C GLN A 79 12.00 -11.17 -5.78
N GLY A 80 12.74 -10.18 -6.28
CA GLY A 80 14.03 -10.39 -6.93
C GLY A 80 15.09 -11.02 -6.00
N PRO A 81 16.13 -11.66 -6.56
CA PRO A 81 17.06 -12.54 -5.84
C PRO A 81 17.86 -11.86 -4.73
#